data_AF-A0A453A968-F1
#
_entry.id   AF-A0A453A968-F1
#
_cell.length_a   1.000
_cell.length_b   1.000
_cell.length_c   1.000
_cell.angle_alpha   90.00
_cell.angle_beta   90.00
_cell.angle_gamma   90.00
#
_symmetry.space_group_name_H-M   'P 1'
#
loop_
_entity.id
_entity.type
_entity.pdbx_description
1 polymer ?
#
loop_
_entity_poly.entity_id
_entity_poly.type
_entity_poly.pdbx_seq_one_letter_code
_entity_poly.pdbx_strand_id
1 'polypeptide(L)'
;IPAMEAAMSAVAGELLSRFISFLINKYHYSSHTQSEKAVERLQHLLMRACTIVEEADTRYITNSGMMMQLKMLSEAMYRGYSVMDTLRYHTLQDSAGFDEVSIDNTSSSSLHFTIPFKRSRTITQKDGKAMRHEPYDALERLEVAVSNMAEFVVLLGGCERMSRRPYDIYLYTDNFMFGR
;
A
#
# COMPACT_ATOMS: atom_id res chain seq x y z
N ILE A 1 11.42 -24.40 56.83
CA ILE A 1 10.75 -23.10 56.61
C ILE A 1 11.11 -22.47 55.26
N PRO A 2 12.38 -22.38 54.78
CA PRO A 2 12.70 -21.66 53.53
C PRO A 2 12.16 -22.34 52.25
N ALA A 3 11.92 -23.66 52.27
CA ALA A 3 11.39 -24.39 51.12
C ALA A 3 9.92 -24.07 50.80
N MET A 4 9.11 -23.73 51.81
CA MET A 4 7.68 -23.44 51.63
C MET A 4 7.46 -22.06 51.02
N GLU A 5 8.28 -21.08 51.42
CA GLU A 5 8.26 -19.72 50.85
C GLU A 5 8.79 -19.71 49.41
N ALA A 6 9.83 -20.50 49.11
CA ALA A 6 10.36 -20.66 47.75
C ALA A 6 9.32 -21.30 46.80
N ALA A 7 8.58 -22.32 47.27
CA ALA A 7 7.52 -22.94 46.49
C ALA A 7 6.36 -21.97 46.21
N MET A 8 5.96 -21.17 47.20
CA MET A 8 4.92 -20.14 47.04
C MET A 8 5.35 -19.02 46.07
N SER A 9 6.63 -18.61 46.13
CA SER A 9 7.19 -17.60 45.22
C SER A 9 7.29 -18.12 43.78
N ALA A 10 7.65 -19.40 43.59
CA ALA A 10 7.65 -20.04 42.28
C ALA A 10 6.25 -20.11 41.65
N VAL A 11 5.24 -20.50 42.43
CA VAL A 11 3.83 -20.53 41.99
C VAL A 11 3.32 -19.13 41.66
N ALA A 12 3.64 -18.13 42.49
CA ALA A 12 3.29 -16.73 42.22
C ALA A 12 3.97 -16.19 40.95
N GLY A 13 5.22 -16.57 40.70
CA GLY A 13 5.95 -16.24 39.48
C GLY A 13 5.34 -16.87 38.22
N GLU A 14 4.90 -18.14 38.29
CA GLU A 14 4.18 -18.78 37.17
C GLU A 14 2.80 -18.15 36.92
N LEU A 15 2.07 -17.78 37.98
CA LEU A 15 0.81 -17.06 37.83
C LEU A 15 1.01 -15.67 37.21
N LEU A 16 2.05 -14.94 37.62
CA LEU A 16 2.38 -13.64 37.06
C LEU A 16 2.83 -13.77 35.60
N SER A 17 3.65 -14.77 35.26
CA SER A 17 4.07 -15.00 33.88
C SER A 17 2.90 -15.39 32.98
N ARG A 18 1.98 -16.23 33.47
CA ARG A 18 0.73 -16.58 32.78
C ARG A 18 -0.18 -15.37 32.61
N PHE A 19 -0.28 -14.51 33.62
CA PHE A 19 -1.07 -13.29 33.56
C PHE A 19 -0.50 -12.29 32.54
N ILE A 20 0.81 -12.05 32.56
CA ILE A 20 1.51 -11.22 31.56
C ILE A 20 1.31 -11.81 30.16
N SER A 21 1.50 -13.12 30.00
CA SER A 21 1.31 -13.81 28.72
C SER A 21 -0.12 -13.70 28.21
N PHE A 22 -1.11 -13.80 29.10
CA PHE A 22 -2.52 -13.62 28.76
C PHE A 22 -2.81 -12.19 28.31
N LEU A 23 -2.26 -11.18 28.99
CA LEU A 23 -2.41 -9.78 28.59
C LEU A 23 -1.76 -9.50 27.22
N ILE A 24 -0.56 -10.03 26.99
CA ILE A 24 0.13 -9.94 25.70
C ILE A 24 -0.70 -10.59 24.60
N ASN A 25 -1.20 -11.81 24.82
CA ASN A 25 -1.99 -12.53 23.82
C ASN A 25 -3.33 -11.82 23.52
N LYS A 26 -4.01 -11.32 24.55
CA LYS A 26 -5.25 -10.54 24.40
C LYS A 26 -5.02 -9.25 23.61
N TYR A 27 -3.93 -8.53 23.88
CA TYR A 27 -3.55 -7.33 23.15
C TYR A 27 -3.22 -7.66 21.69
N HIS A 28 -2.41 -8.70 21.45
CA HIS A 28 -2.02 -9.13 20.12
C HIS A 28 -3.24 -9.49 19.25
N TYR A 29 -4.17 -10.29 19.78
CA TYR A 29 -5.41 -10.67 19.09
C TYR A 29 -6.27 -9.45 18.73
N SER A 30 -6.41 -8.50 19.66
CA SER A 30 -7.16 -7.26 19.41
C SER A 30 -6.48 -6.38 18.35
N SER A 31 -5.15 -6.30 18.36
CA SER A 31 -4.38 -5.51 17.38
C SER A 31 -4.41 -6.13 15.98
N HIS A 32 -4.36 -7.47 15.91
CA HIS A 32 -4.40 -8.22 14.66
C HIS A 32 -5.74 -8.03 13.94
N THR A 33 -6.85 -8.22 14.68
CA THR A 33 -8.20 -8.03 14.13
C THR A 33 -8.49 -6.58 13.71
N GLN A 34 -7.90 -5.58 14.37
CA GLN A 34 -7.99 -4.18 13.95
C GLN A 34 -7.16 -3.91 12.68
N SER A 35 -5.98 -4.51 12.59
CA SER A 35 -5.08 -4.40 11.44
C SER A 35 -5.69 -4.99 10.17
N GLU A 36 -6.31 -6.18 10.26
CA GLU A 36 -6.98 -6.82 9.12
C GLU A 36 -8.08 -5.93 8.53
N LYS A 37 -8.97 -5.40 9.38
CA LYS A 37 -10.02 -4.48 8.94
C LYS A 37 -9.45 -3.20 8.31
N ALA A 38 -8.34 -2.68 8.82
CA ALA A 38 -7.67 -1.52 8.24
C ALA A 38 -7.07 -1.84 6.86
N VAL A 39 -6.50 -3.05 6.67
CA VAL A 39 -5.97 -3.50 5.38
C VAL A 39 -7.08 -3.67 4.35
N GLU A 40 -8.20 -4.29 4.71
CA GLU A 40 -9.36 -4.43 3.82
C GLU A 40 -9.90 -3.06 3.36
N ARG A 41 -10.01 -2.12 4.31
CA ARG A 41 -10.42 -0.74 4.01
C ARG A 41 -9.44 -0.03 3.09
N LEU A 42 -8.14 -0.14 3.37
CA LEU A 42 -7.07 0.43 2.55
C LEU A 42 -7.12 -0.13 1.12
N GLN A 43 -7.29 -1.44 0.97
CA GLN A 43 -7.43 -2.09 -0.32
C GLN A 43 -8.63 -1.56 -1.10
N HIS A 44 -9.81 -1.45 -0.46
CA HIS A 44 -11.00 -0.93 -1.11
C HIS A 44 -10.83 0.53 -1.57
N LEU A 45 -10.22 1.37 -0.74
CA LEU A 45 -9.93 2.77 -1.10
C LEU A 45 -8.94 2.87 -2.26
N LEU A 46 -7.88 2.05 -2.26
CA LEU A 46 -6.89 2.02 -3.34
C LEU A 46 -7.50 1.56 -4.66
N MET A 47 -8.36 0.54 -4.64
CA MET A 47 -9.09 0.11 -5.84
C MET A 47 -9.92 1.26 -6.42
N ARG A 48 -10.65 1.99 -5.57
CA ARG A 48 -11.45 3.14 -6.01
C ARG A 48 -10.57 4.27 -6.55
N ALA A 49 -9.45 4.58 -5.90
CA ALA A 49 -8.51 5.58 -6.36
C ALA A 49 -7.91 5.20 -7.72
N CYS A 50 -7.48 3.94 -7.90
CA CYS A 50 -6.97 3.42 -9.16
C CYS A 50 -7.98 3.57 -10.29
N THR A 51 -9.24 3.15 -10.09
CA THR A 51 -10.28 3.30 -11.12
C THR A 51 -10.46 4.76 -11.54
N ILE A 52 -10.42 5.71 -10.60
CA ILE A 52 -10.54 7.13 -10.91
C ILE A 52 -9.33 7.63 -11.71
N VAL A 53 -8.12 7.24 -11.30
CA VAL A 53 -6.87 7.62 -12.00
C VAL A 53 -6.82 7.03 -13.40
N GLU A 54 -7.15 5.74 -13.56
CA GLU A 54 -7.17 5.06 -14.86
C GLU A 54 -8.21 5.67 -15.81
N GLU A 55 -9.42 5.99 -15.33
CA GLU A 55 -10.41 6.68 -16.16
C GLU A 55 -9.92 8.09 -16.54
N ALA A 56 -9.26 8.79 -15.62
CA ALA A 56 -8.72 10.12 -15.85
C ALA A 56 -7.58 10.13 -16.89
N ASP A 57 -6.71 9.12 -16.87
CA ASP A 57 -5.61 8.96 -17.82
C ASP A 57 -6.10 8.82 -19.27
N THR A 58 -7.35 8.38 -19.47
CA THR A 58 -7.96 8.25 -20.80
C THR A 58 -8.65 9.51 -21.31
N ARG A 59 -8.59 10.63 -20.58
CA ARG A 59 -9.38 11.84 -20.89
C ARG A 59 -8.53 13.10 -20.96
N TYR A 60 -8.94 14.05 -21.79
CA TYR A 60 -8.30 15.36 -21.88
C TYR A 60 -8.76 16.26 -20.73
N ILE A 61 -7.93 16.40 -19.70
CA ILE A 61 -8.16 17.30 -18.56
C ILE A 61 -7.43 18.62 -18.81
N THR A 62 -8.17 19.66 -19.19
CA THR A 62 -7.62 21.02 -19.39
C THR A 62 -7.71 21.90 -18.15
N ASN A 63 -8.63 21.59 -17.24
CA ASN A 63 -8.83 22.34 -16.01
C ASN A 63 -7.70 22.06 -15.00
N SER A 64 -6.97 23.10 -14.62
CA SER A 64 -5.84 23.01 -13.68
C SER A 64 -6.25 22.57 -12.26
N GLY A 65 -7.46 22.91 -11.82
CA GLY A 65 -8.02 22.47 -10.54
C GLY A 65 -8.31 20.97 -10.52
N MET A 66 -8.90 20.44 -11.60
CA MET A 66 -9.11 18.98 -11.75
C MET A 66 -7.78 18.24 -11.83
N MET A 67 -6.78 18.78 -12.54
CA MET A 67 -5.44 18.21 -12.59
C MET A 67 -4.80 18.16 -11.20
N MET A 68 -4.99 19.20 -10.38
CA MET A 68 -4.50 19.22 -9.00
C MET A 68 -5.21 18.17 -8.13
N GLN A 69 -6.53 18.00 -8.26
CA GLN A 69 -7.28 16.96 -7.55
C GLN A 69 -6.77 15.56 -7.92
N LEU A 70 -6.56 15.30 -9.21
CA LEU A 70 -5.99 14.05 -9.70
C LEU A 70 -4.59 13.81 -9.13
N LYS A 71 -3.73 14.84 -9.10
CA LYS A 71 -2.39 14.77 -8.50
C LYS A 71 -2.46 14.40 -7.02
N MET A 72 -3.31 15.08 -6.24
CA MET A 72 -3.48 14.82 -4.80
C MET A 72 -3.98 13.39 -4.55
N LEU A 73 -4.95 12.92 -5.34
CA LEU A 73 -5.41 11.53 -5.27
C LEU A 73 -4.28 10.55 -5.58
N SER A 74 -3.51 10.80 -6.65
CA SER A 74 -2.41 9.92 -7.05
C SER A 74 -1.33 9.83 -5.97
N GLU A 75 -0.97 10.93 -5.32
CA GLU A 75 0.01 10.93 -4.23
C GLU A 75 -0.50 10.12 -3.03
N ALA A 76 -1.75 10.33 -2.63
CA ALA A 76 -2.36 9.56 -1.54
C ALA A 76 -2.43 8.06 -1.88
N MET A 77 -2.75 7.72 -3.13
CA MET A 77 -2.78 6.35 -3.64
C MET A 77 -1.41 5.67 -3.57
N TYR A 78 -0.34 6.33 -4.06
CA TYR A 78 1.01 5.75 -4.00
C TYR A 78 1.53 5.61 -2.56
N ARG A 79 1.19 6.55 -1.66
CA ARG A 79 1.49 6.41 -0.22
C ARG A 79 0.74 5.22 0.38
N GLY A 80 -0.54 5.05 0.04
CA GLY A 80 -1.32 3.89 0.45
C GLY A 80 -0.73 2.57 -0.04
N TYR A 81 -0.23 2.52 -1.28
CA TYR A 81 0.50 1.35 -1.79
C TYR A 81 1.77 1.04 -1.01
N SER A 82 2.56 2.06 -0.66
CA SER A 82 3.76 1.88 0.17
C SER A 82 3.41 1.24 1.53
N VAL A 83 2.30 1.67 2.13
CA VAL A 83 1.82 1.11 3.40
C VAL A 83 1.28 -0.31 3.25
N MET A 84 0.54 -0.60 2.17
CA MET A 84 0.12 -1.97 1.90
C MET A 84 1.30 -2.92 1.71
N ASP A 85 2.36 -2.45 1.05
CA ASP A 85 3.55 -3.24 0.79
C ASP A 85 4.30 -3.54 2.11
N THR A 86 4.49 -2.55 2.99
CA THR A 86 5.11 -2.77 4.31
C THR A 86 4.31 -3.75 5.17
N LEU A 87 2.97 -3.63 5.17
CA LEU A 87 2.10 -4.57 5.88
C LEU A 87 2.22 -6.00 5.33
N ARG A 88 2.31 -6.15 4.00
CA ARG A 88 2.48 -7.46 3.35
C ARG A 88 3.83 -8.09 3.64
N TYR A 89 4.91 -7.30 3.72
CA TYR A 89 6.22 -7.82 4.12
C TYR A 89 6.23 -8.26 5.59
N HIS A 90 5.59 -7.52 6.49
CA HIS A 90 5.51 -7.90 7.90
C HIS A 90 4.75 -9.22 8.10
N THR A 91 3.63 -9.43 7.41
CA THR A 91 2.90 -10.70 7.50
C THR A 91 3.68 -11.89 6.95
N LEU A 92 4.48 -11.69 5.89
CA LEU A 92 5.37 -12.73 5.37
C LEU A 92 6.49 -13.08 6.35
N GLN A 93 7.08 -12.07 7.00
CA GLN A 93 8.15 -12.24 8.00
C GLN A 93 7.66 -12.97 9.25
N ASP A 94 6.46 -12.66 9.75
CA ASP A 94 5.85 -13.37 10.88
C ASP A 94 5.49 -14.84 10.55
N SER A 95 5.23 -15.15 9.26
CA SER A 95 4.95 -16.52 8.81
C SER A 95 6.21 -17.39 8.62
N ALA A 96 7.35 -16.75 8.32
CA ALA A 96 8.66 -17.38 8.25
C ALA A 96 9.25 -17.43 9.66
N GLY A 97 8.68 -18.32 10.48
CA GLY A 97 8.95 -18.41 11.92
C GLY A 97 10.42 -18.34 12.31
N PHE A 98 10.64 -17.74 13.48
CA PHE A 98 11.87 -17.75 14.27
C PHE A 98 12.74 -19.01 14.05
N ASP A 99 13.73 -18.87 13.16
CA ASP A 99 15.03 -19.51 13.30
C ASP A 99 16.09 -18.47 12.93
N GLU A 100 16.38 -17.60 13.90
CA GLU A 100 17.51 -16.68 13.81
C GLU A 100 18.78 -17.46 14.15
N VAL A 101 19.26 -18.23 13.16
CA VAL A 101 20.68 -18.47 13.01
C VAL A 101 21.12 -17.66 11.80
N SER A 102 21.83 -16.58 12.13
CA SER A 102 22.75 -15.86 11.24
C SER A 102 23.34 -16.81 10.21
N ILE A 103 23.19 -16.51 8.93
CA ILE A 103 24.27 -16.47 7.94
C ILE A 103 23.71 -15.82 6.68
N ASP A 104 24.47 -14.85 6.19
CA ASP A 104 24.34 -14.23 4.88
C ASP A 104 24.06 -15.28 3.79
N ASN A 105 22.96 -15.17 3.06
CA ASN A 105 23.05 -15.39 1.62
C ASN A 105 21.88 -14.83 0.82
N THR A 106 22.28 -14.05 -0.18
CA THR A 106 21.54 -13.78 -1.41
C THR A 106 20.96 -15.07 -1.97
N SER A 107 19.65 -15.14 -2.18
CA SER A 107 19.07 -15.90 -3.30
C SER A 107 17.63 -15.45 -3.60
N SER A 108 17.53 -14.85 -4.78
CA SER A 108 16.30 -14.54 -5.50
C SER A 108 15.55 -15.83 -5.86
N SER A 109 14.23 -15.85 -5.68
CA SER A 109 13.36 -16.62 -6.58
C SER A 109 12.04 -15.90 -6.79
N SER A 110 11.81 -15.62 -8.05
CA SER A 110 10.75 -14.84 -8.68
C SER A 110 9.35 -15.44 -8.53
N LEU A 111 8.35 -14.58 -8.40
CA LEU A 111 7.14 -14.68 -9.23
C LEU A 111 6.76 -13.31 -9.80
N HIS A 112 6.46 -13.37 -11.09
CA HIS A 112 6.45 -12.30 -12.07
C HIS A 112 5.11 -11.54 -12.07
N PHE A 113 5.15 -10.24 -11.75
CA PHE A 113 4.22 -9.29 -12.36
C PHE A 113 5.04 -8.12 -12.90
N THR A 114 5.01 -7.98 -14.23
CA THR A 114 5.78 -7.03 -15.02
C THR A 114 5.31 -5.60 -14.76
N ILE A 115 6.07 -4.84 -13.99
CA ILE A 115 6.03 -3.37 -13.99
C ILE A 115 7.45 -2.91 -14.34
N PRO A 116 7.69 -2.27 -15.50
CA PRO A 116 9.01 -1.75 -15.83
C PRO A 116 9.28 -0.51 -14.95
N PHE A 117 10.56 -0.19 -14.74
CA PHE A 117 11.11 0.89 -13.89
C PHE A 117 11.47 0.51 -12.45
N LYS A 118 12.34 -0.48 -12.28
CA LYS A 118 13.15 -0.61 -11.05
C LYS A 118 14.45 0.19 -11.18
N ARG A 119 14.53 1.35 -10.52
CA ARG A 119 15.81 1.92 -10.05
C ARG A 119 15.83 1.73 -8.53
N SER A 120 16.51 0.70 -8.07
CA SER A 120 16.71 0.45 -6.63
C SER A 120 17.44 1.63 -6.01
N ARG A 121 16.85 2.27 -5.00
CA ARG A 121 17.52 3.26 -4.17
C ARG A 121 17.75 2.62 -2.79
N THR A 122 19.02 2.55 -2.40
CA THR A 122 19.48 2.13 -1.06
C THR A 122 18.81 2.99 0.00
N ILE A 123 18.08 2.36 0.92
CA ILE A 123 17.43 3.04 2.06
C ILE A 123 18.50 3.25 3.13
N THR A 124 18.86 4.51 3.37
CA THR A 124 19.60 4.92 4.56
C THR A 124 18.65 4.77 5.75
N GLN A 125 18.98 3.86 6.66
CA GLN A 125 18.27 3.60 7.90
C GLN A 125 18.25 4.89 8.75
N LYS A 126 17.06 5.48 8.97
CA LYS A 126 16.85 6.55 9.95
C LYS A 126 15.84 6.09 11.00
N ASP A 127 16.30 6.15 12.25
CA ASP A 127 15.65 6.06 13.56
C ASP A 127 14.19 5.57 13.65
N GLY A 128 14.04 4.40 14.27
CA GLY A 128 12.80 3.67 14.49
C GLY A 128 11.88 4.19 15.60
N LYS A 129 11.45 5.45 15.56
CA LYS A 129 10.39 5.95 16.46
C LYS A 129 9.15 6.58 15.80
N ALA A 130 9.18 6.85 14.49
CA ALA A 130 8.02 7.38 13.75
C ALA A 130 7.13 6.31 13.08
N MET A 131 7.60 5.07 12.99
CA MET A 131 7.09 4.01 12.11
C MET A 131 5.67 3.48 12.43
N ARG A 132 5.15 3.71 13.65
CA ARG A 132 3.90 3.06 14.09
C ARG A 132 2.61 3.83 13.77
N HIS A 133 2.70 5.11 13.42
CA HIS A 133 1.54 5.93 13.07
C HIS A 133 1.41 6.22 11.57
N GLU A 134 2.47 5.97 10.80
CA GLU A 134 2.48 6.14 9.34
C GLU A 134 1.36 5.38 8.58
N PRO A 135 0.97 4.13 8.93
CA PRO A 135 -0.05 3.42 8.16
C PRO A 135 -1.47 3.98 8.34
N TYR A 136 -1.80 4.41 9.56
CA TYR A 136 -3.11 5.01 9.85
C TYR A 136 -3.23 6.42 9.27
N ASP A 137 -2.16 7.21 9.30
CA ASP A 137 -2.12 8.54 8.73
C ASP A 137 -2.24 8.51 7.19
N ALA A 138 -1.61 7.52 6.54
CA ALA A 138 -1.77 7.32 5.09
C ALA A 138 -3.19 6.86 4.72
N LEU A 139 -3.80 5.99 5.53
CA LEU A 139 -5.19 5.56 5.34
C LEU A 139 -6.16 6.73 5.43
N GLU A 140 -6.05 7.57 6.46
CA GLU A 140 -6.88 8.75 6.66
C GLU A 140 -6.73 9.74 5.49
N ARG A 141 -5.50 10.00 5.05
CA ARG A 141 -5.24 10.87 3.88
C ARG A 141 -5.85 10.32 2.61
N LEU A 142 -5.79 9.01 2.38
CA LEU A 142 -6.39 8.38 1.23
C LEU A 142 -7.92 8.44 1.30
N GLU A 143 -8.51 8.23 2.47
CA GLU A 143 -9.95 8.34 2.71
C GLU A 143 -10.46 9.75 2.39
N VAL A 144 -9.78 10.78 2.91
CA VAL A 144 -10.08 12.19 2.61
C VAL A 144 -9.89 12.51 1.13
N ALA A 145 -8.82 12.01 0.50
CA ALA A 145 -8.60 12.22 -0.93
C ALA A 145 -9.76 11.62 -1.74
N VAL A 146 -10.13 10.36 -1.48
CA VAL A 146 -11.19 9.64 -2.18
C VAL A 146 -12.58 10.25 -1.92
N SER A 147 -12.87 10.74 -0.71
CA SER A 147 -14.14 11.42 -0.42
C SER A 147 -14.30 12.70 -1.23
N ASN A 148 -13.21 13.41 -1.49
CA ASN A 148 -13.20 14.67 -2.23
C ASN A 148 -13.27 14.48 -3.76
N MET A 149 -13.26 13.26 -4.28
CA MET A 149 -13.30 13.00 -5.73
C MET A 149 -14.70 12.90 -6.32
N ALA A 150 -15.77 13.06 -5.54
CA ALA A 150 -17.15 12.94 -6.06
C ALA A 150 -17.42 13.96 -7.19
N GLU A 151 -17.08 15.22 -6.97
CA GLU A 151 -17.24 16.30 -7.96
C GLU A 151 -16.31 16.09 -9.16
N PHE A 152 -15.05 15.69 -8.90
CA PHE A 152 -14.08 15.37 -9.94
C PHE A 152 -14.62 14.30 -10.90
N VAL A 153 -15.19 13.20 -10.38
CA VAL A 153 -15.72 12.11 -11.20
C VAL A 153 -16.90 12.56 -12.07
N VAL A 154 -17.78 13.43 -11.54
CA VAL A 154 -18.90 14.00 -12.31
C VAL A 154 -18.37 14.88 -13.45
N LEU A 155 -17.42 15.76 -13.16
CA LEU A 155 -16.81 16.64 -14.17
C LEU A 155 -16.00 15.85 -15.21
N LEU A 156 -15.32 14.80 -14.77
CA LEU A 156 -14.51 13.94 -15.63
C LEU A 156 -15.36 13.29 -16.72
N GLY A 157 -16.64 12.98 -16.44
CA GLY A 157 -17.59 12.47 -17.42
C GLY A 157 -17.76 13.36 -18.66
N GLY A 158 -17.62 14.67 -18.50
CA GLY A 158 -17.70 15.67 -19.58
C GLY A 158 -16.41 15.90 -20.35
N CYS A 159 -15.27 15.36 -19.90
CA CYS A 159 -14.00 15.46 -20.61
C CYS A 159 -13.97 14.54 -21.83
N GLU A 160 -13.47 15.04 -22.95
CA GLU A 160 -13.29 14.25 -24.18
C GLU A 160 -12.32 13.09 -23.93
N ARG A 161 -12.65 11.91 -24.46
CA ARG A 161 -11.79 10.73 -24.36
C ARG A 161 -10.66 10.81 -25.38
N MET A 162 -9.46 10.48 -24.94
CA MET A 162 -8.32 10.27 -25.83
C MET A 162 -8.60 9.06 -26.72
N SER A 163 -8.88 9.28 -28.00
CA SER A 163 -9.03 8.17 -28.93
C SER A 163 -7.66 7.52 -29.13
N ARG A 164 -7.46 6.32 -28.57
CA ARG A 164 -6.38 5.43 -29.02
C ARG A 164 -6.73 4.95 -30.42
N ARG A 165 -6.45 5.76 -31.44
CA ARG A 165 -6.48 5.31 -32.83
C ARG A 165 -5.20 4.55 -33.09
N PRO A 166 -5.21 3.21 -33.15
CA PRO A 166 -4.05 2.50 -33.66
C PRO A 166 -4.01 2.81 -35.16
N TYR A 167 -2.97 3.48 -35.64
CA TYR A 167 -2.68 3.74 -37.07
C TYR A 167 -3.35 4.92 -37.80
N ASP A 168 -3.68 6.04 -37.16
CA ASP A 168 -4.19 7.22 -37.92
C ASP A 168 -3.11 8.05 -38.64
N ILE A 169 -1.91 7.51 -38.83
CA ILE A 169 -0.76 8.20 -39.45
C ILE A 169 -0.57 7.81 -40.94
N TYR A 170 -1.32 6.82 -41.45
CA TYR A 170 -1.20 6.39 -42.84
C TYR A 170 -2.57 6.34 -43.50
N LEU A 171 -3.00 7.44 -44.14
CA LEU A 171 -3.86 7.48 -45.34
C LEU A 171 -4.20 8.95 -45.69
N TYR A 172 -3.17 9.77 -45.90
CA TYR A 172 -3.25 10.87 -46.86
C TYR A 172 -2.11 10.73 -47.86
N THR A 173 -2.08 9.58 -48.56
CA THR A 173 -1.35 9.44 -49.81
C THR A 173 -2.22 9.98 -50.94
N ASP A 174 -2.64 11.24 -50.82
CA ASP A 174 -3.15 11.97 -51.95
C ASP A 174 -1.94 12.45 -52.77
N ASN A 175 -1.82 11.89 -53.97
CA ASN A 175 -1.20 12.55 -55.12
C ASN A 175 0.33 12.64 -55.21
N PHE A 176 1.02 11.50 -55.24
CA PHE A 176 2.19 11.39 -56.13
C PHE A 176 2.04 10.20 -57.06
N MET A 177 1.25 10.40 -58.12
CA MET A 177 1.37 9.61 -59.34
C MET A 177 2.75 9.88 -59.95
N PHE A 178 3.72 9.01 -59.70
CA PHE A 178 4.94 9.00 -60.50
C PHE A 178 4.61 8.43 -61.87
N GLY A 179 4.24 9.32 -62.79
CA GLY A 179 4.41 9.09 -64.20
C GLY A 179 5.88 9.23 -64.55
N ARG A 180 6.50 8.14 -65.01
CA ARG A 180 7.39 8.04 -66.19
C ARG A 180 7.95 6.62 -66.28
#